data_AF-B4RKG3-F1
#
_entry.id   AF-B4RKG3-F1
#
_cell.length_a   1.000
_cell.length_b   1.000
_cell.length_c   1.000
_cell.angle_alpha   90.00
_cell.angle_beta   90.00
_cell.angle_gamma   90.00
#
_symmetry.space_group_name_H-M   'P 1'
#
loop_
_entity.id
_entity.type
_entity.pdbx_description
1 polymer ?
#
loop_
_entity_poly.entity_id
_entity_poly.type
_entity_poly.pdbx_seq_one_letter_code
_entity_poly.pdbx_strand_id
1 'polypeptide(L)'
;MLAFGDKNDNKAYDGDATDVFLRSVVLNDTDDSRINYTFNHIAFGSSQPKADRVVWTFNQNGTFGYLPDQNLKNNSKFVYSDGYIQIVLTDARAVSDADKKFRSAVVLINSSGRVEVCRKNDTRAVCKH
;
A
#
# COMPACT_ATOMS: atom_id res chain seq x y z
N MET A 1 -10.00 -13.88 -2.19
CA MET A 1 -8.54 -13.87 -2.39
C MET A 1 -7.90 -14.64 -1.25
N LEU A 2 -6.98 -15.56 -1.55
CA LEU A 2 -6.24 -16.33 -0.55
C LEU A 2 -4.79 -15.82 -0.57
N ALA A 3 -4.24 -15.51 0.61
CA ALA A 3 -2.86 -15.06 0.77
C ALA A 3 -2.17 -15.98 1.77
N PHE A 4 -0.95 -16.40 1.47
CA PHE A 4 -0.17 -17.28 2.32
C PHE A 4 1.32 -17.00 2.12
N GLY A 5 2.11 -17.23 3.16
CA GLY A 5 3.56 -17.29 3.05
C GLY A 5 3.97 -18.70 2.63
N ASP A 6 4.40 -18.83 1.38
CA ASP A 6 4.94 -20.05 0.80
C ASP A 6 6.35 -20.29 1.36
N LYS A 7 6.47 -21.25 2.29
CA LYS A 7 7.77 -21.55 2.94
C LYS A 7 8.55 -22.64 2.22
N ASN A 8 7.86 -23.51 1.49
CA ASN A 8 8.45 -24.65 0.81
C ASN A 8 8.75 -24.34 -0.69
N ASP A 9 8.40 -23.14 -1.16
CA ASP A 9 8.58 -22.59 -2.52
C ASP A 9 7.85 -23.42 -3.61
N ASN A 10 6.77 -24.12 -3.23
CA ASN A 10 5.98 -24.94 -4.14
C ASN A 10 4.93 -24.13 -4.94
N LYS A 11 4.75 -22.84 -4.60
CA LYS A 11 3.82 -21.87 -5.20
C LYS A 11 2.34 -22.24 -5.07
N ALA A 12 1.97 -23.08 -4.11
CA ALA A 12 0.62 -23.57 -3.92
C ALA A 12 0.27 -23.76 -2.44
N TYR A 13 -0.87 -23.21 -2.02
CA TYR A 13 -1.43 -23.49 -0.70
C TYR A 13 -2.20 -24.81 -0.74
N ASP A 14 -1.58 -25.88 -0.28
CA ASP A 14 -2.15 -27.24 -0.24
C ASP A 14 -2.73 -27.60 1.14
N GLY A 15 -2.69 -26.65 2.08
CA GLY A 15 -3.15 -26.85 3.46
C GLY A 15 -2.18 -27.68 4.30
N ASP A 16 -0.92 -27.82 3.86
CA ASP A 16 0.14 -28.37 4.71
C ASP A 16 0.42 -27.46 5.93
N ALA A 17 1.14 -28.00 6.91
CA ALA A 17 1.54 -27.24 8.10
C ALA A 17 2.77 -26.34 7.84
N THR A 18 3.32 -26.37 6.62
CA THR A 18 4.54 -25.63 6.24
C THR A 18 4.19 -24.20 5.88
N ASP A 19 3.09 -24.02 5.13
CA ASP A 19 2.63 -22.72 4.68
C ASP A 19 1.90 -21.95 5.77
N VAL A 20 2.09 -20.63 5.76
CA VAL A 20 1.47 -19.74 6.75
C VAL A 20 0.28 -19.05 6.10
N PHE A 21 -0.93 -19.39 6.54
CA PHE A 21 -2.12 -18.66 6.12
C PHE A 21 -2.04 -17.19 6.56
N LEU A 22 -2.22 -16.27 5.62
CA LEU A 22 -2.23 -14.84 5.87
C LEU A 22 -3.67 -14.31 5.75
N ARG A 23 -4.13 -13.62 6.81
CA ARG A 23 -5.37 -12.85 6.71
C ARG A 23 -5.12 -11.68 5.76
N SER A 24 -5.92 -11.60 4.70
CA SER A 24 -5.90 -10.49 3.75
C SER A 24 -7.23 -9.76 3.74
N VAL A 25 -7.18 -8.47 3.40
CA VAL A 25 -8.35 -7.62 3.13
C VAL A 25 -8.08 -6.91 1.82
N VAL A 26 -9.05 -6.91 0.91
CA VAL A 26 -9.00 -6.15 -0.33
C VAL A 26 -9.47 -4.73 -0.03
N LEU A 27 -8.63 -3.73 -0.26
CA LEU A 27 -8.94 -2.32 0.02
C LEU A 27 -9.56 -1.60 -1.19
N ASN A 28 -9.38 -2.16 -2.39
CA ASN A 28 -9.83 -1.62 -3.67
C ASN A 28 -10.86 -2.55 -4.34
N ASP A 29 -11.79 -3.08 -3.55
CA ASP A 29 -12.84 -3.94 -4.05
C ASP A 29 -13.76 -3.15 -5.00
N THR A 30 -13.95 -3.64 -6.22
CA THR A 30 -14.78 -2.96 -7.22
C THR A 30 -16.25 -2.95 -6.84
N ASP A 31 -16.66 -3.85 -5.95
CA ASP A 31 -18.04 -3.93 -5.46
C ASP A 31 -18.27 -3.04 -4.22
N ASP A 32 -17.21 -2.47 -3.63
CA ASP A 32 -17.31 -1.56 -2.47
C ASP A 32 -17.10 -0.09 -2.88
N SER A 33 -18.21 0.59 -3.18
CA SER A 33 -18.21 2.00 -3.56
C SER A 33 -18.20 2.97 -2.37
N ARG A 34 -18.02 2.49 -1.13
CA ARG A 34 -18.09 3.35 0.07
C ARG A 34 -16.78 4.08 0.36
N ILE A 35 -15.67 3.62 -0.22
CA ILE A 35 -14.33 4.14 0.05
C ILE A 35 -13.61 4.38 -1.29
N ASN A 36 -13.13 5.60 -1.48
CA ASN A 36 -12.15 5.92 -2.51
C ASN A 36 -10.75 5.62 -2.00
N TYR A 37 -9.91 5.04 -2.85
CA TYR A 37 -8.53 4.67 -2.52
C TYR A 37 -7.54 5.40 -3.42
N THR A 38 -6.39 5.74 -2.86
CA THR A 38 -5.26 6.33 -3.58
C THR A 38 -3.98 5.69 -3.03
N PHE A 39 -3.09 5.27 -3.93
CA PHE A 39 -1.83 4.62 -3.56
C PHE A 39 -0.65 5.41 -4.11
N ASN A 40 0.02 6.14 -3.24
CA ASN A 40 1.12 7.02 -3.62
C ASN A 40 2.48 6.50 -3.19
N HIS A 41 3.53 6.80 -3.96
CA HIS A 41 4.91 6.78 -3.48
C HIS A 41 5.37 8.20 -3.14
N ILE A 42 6.03 8.38 -1.99
CA ILE A 42 6.65 9.64 -1.58
C ILE A 42 8.08 9.35 -1.16
N ALA A 43 9.05 9.74 -1.98
CA ALA A 43 10.47 9.62 -1.66
C ALA A 43 10.85 10.44 -0.40
N PHE A 44 11.85 10.00 0.36
CA PHE A 44 12.38 10.77 1.48
C PHE A 44 12.85 12.16 1.04
N GLY A 45 12.50 13.19 1.81
CA GLY A 45 12.79 14.59 1.46
C GLY A 45 11.85 15.19 0.41
N SER A 46 10.96 14.41 -0.20
CA SER A 46 9.86 14.91 -1.03
C SER A 46 8.58 15.09 -0.20
N SER A 47 7.78 16.08 -0.55
CA SER A 47 6.39 16.24 -0.09
C SER A 47 5.36 15.91 -1.17
N GLN A 48 5.81 15.67 -2.40
CA GLN A 48 4.95 15.46 -3.55
C GLN A 48 4.81 13.95 -3.82
N PRO A 49 3.59 13.41 -3.81
CA PRO A 49 3.35 12.03 -4.21
C PRO A 49 3.63 11.83 -5.70
N LYS A 50 4.25 10.69 -6.03
CA LYS A 50 4.44 10.18 -7.39
C LYS A 50 3.65 8.88 -7.54
N ALA A 51 2.83 8.85 -8.59
CA ALA A 51 1.97 7.74 -9.04
C ALA A 51 0.83 7.35 -8.08
N ASP A 52 -0.32 6.98 -8.63
CA ASP A 52 -1.55 6.59 -7.88
C ASP A 52 -1.80 5.06 -7.90
N ARG A 53 -0.95 4.32 -8.61
CA ARG A 53 -1.10 2.87 -8.88
C ARG A 53 0.24 2.18 -8.86
N VAL A 54 0.83 2.12 -7.68
CA VAL A 54 2.15 1.53 -7.47
C VAL A 54 1.98 0.04 -7.17
N VAL A 55 2.56 -0.84 -7.98
CA VAL A 55 2.69 -2.27 -7.62
C VAL A 55 3.87 -2.39 -6.65
N TRP A 56 3.66 -3.08 -5.55
CA TRP A 56 4.60 -3.17 -4.44
C TRP A 56 4.95 -4.63 -4.20
N THR A 57 6.18 -4.86 -3.74
CA THR A 57 6.70 -6.19 -3.46
C THR A 57 7.41 -6.22 -2.12
N PHE A 58 7.24 -7.34 -1.42
CA PHE A 58 8.05 -7.68 -0.25
C PHE A 58 9.10 -8.68 -0.69
N ASN A 59 10.36 -8.28 -0.58
CA ASN A 59 11.47 -9.18 -0.86
C ASN A 59 11.72 -10.09 0.35
N GLN A 60 12.25 -11.28 0.11
CA GLN A 60 12.56 -12.27 1.16
C GLN A 60 13.53 -11.74 2.23
N ASN A 61 14.39 -10.79 1.89
CA ASN A 61 15.30 -10.13 2.82
C ASN A 61 14.63 -9.03 3.68
N GLY A 62 13.29 -8.93 3.65
CA GLY A 62 12.51 -7.96 4.40
C GLY A 62 12.50 -6.55 3.81
N THR A 63 13.14 -6.33 2.66
CA THR A 63 13.14 -5.03 2.00
C THR A 63 11.85 -4.82 1.21
N PHE A 64 11.39 -3.57 1.21
CA PHE A 64 10.22 -3.15 0.47
C PHE A 64 10.63 -2.60 -0.90
N GLY A 65 9.98 -3.09 -1.96
CA GLY A 65 10.18 -2.61 -3.32
C GLY A 65 8.89 -2.12 -3.96
N TYR A 66 9.03 -1.31 -5.00
CA TYR A 66 7.90 -0.83 -5.78
C TYR A 66 8.22 -0.73 -7.27
N LEU A 67 7.18 -0.76 -8.10
CA LEU A 67 7.27 -0.56 -9.54
C LEU A 67 6.95 0.91 -9.85
N PRO A 68 7.86 1.67 -10.48
CA PRO A 68 7.57 3.05 -10.88
C PRO A 68 6.54 3.15 -12.01
N ASP A 69 6.43 2.10 -12.85
CA ASP A 69 5.40 1.96 -13.88
C ASP A 69 4.08 1.50 -13.23
N GLN A 70 2.97 2.13 -13.62
CA GLN A 70 1.65 1.78 -13.10
C GLN A 70 1.14 0.43 -13.60
N ASN A 71 1.74 -0.11 -14.66
CA ASN A 71 1.33 -1.38 -15.26
C ASN A 71 2.40 -2.45 -15.05
N LEU A 72 2.01 -3.57 -14.44
CA LEU A 72 2.86 -4.75 -14.36
C LEU A 72 3.05 -5.34 -15.76
N LYS A 73 4.32 -5.48 -16.16
CA LYS A 73 4.75 -6.08 -17.42
C LYS A 73 5.66 -7.26 -17.11
N ASN A 74 5.81 -8.20 -18.04
CA ASN A 74 6.69 -9.37 -17.85
C ASN A 74 8.16 -9.00 -17.60
N ASN A 75 8.58 -7.80 -18.00
CA ASN A 75 9.92 -7.26 -17.78
C ASN A 75 9.98 -6.15 -16.72
N SER A 76 8.92 -5.99 -15.91
CA SER A 76 8.88 -5.02 -14.82
C SER A 76 10.05 -5.25 -13.86
N LYS A 77 10.75 -4.16 -13.54
CA LYS A 77 11.83 -4.17 -12.54
C LYS A 77 11.37 -3.38 -11.33
N PHE A 78 11.31 -4.05 -10.19
CA PHE A 78 11.05 -3.39 -8.92
C PHE A 78 12.31 -2.65 -8.46
N VAL A 79 12.12 -1.44 -7.95
CA VAL A 79 13.16 -0.65 -7.30
C VAL A 79 12.95 -0.68 -5.80
N TYR A 80 14.02 -0.56 -5.03
CA TYR A 80 13.91 -0.43 -3.58
C TYR A 80 13.18 0.86 -3.21
N SER A 81 12.30 0.78 -2.23
CA SER A 81 11.61 1.98 -1.72
C SER A 81 12.61 2.90 -1.02
N ASP A 82 12.65 4.13 -1.50
CA ASP A 82 13.45 5.25 -0.98
C ASP A 82 12.58 6.23 -0.18
N GLY A 83 11.47 5.76 0.38
CA GLY A 83 10.52 6.63 1.07
C GLY A 83 9.35 5.88 1.70
N TYR A 84 8.15 6.41 1.42
CA TYR A 84 6.88 5.89 1.93
C TYR A 84 5.99 5.46 0.78
N ILE A 85 5.29 4.35 0.96
CA ILE A 85 4.01 4.12 0.30
C ILE A 85 2.93 4.72 1.18
N GLN A 86 2.17 5.65 0.62
CA GLN A 86 1.03 6.27 1.27
C GLN A 86 -0.25 5.66 0.69
N ILE A 87 -1.04 5.05 1.56
CA ILE A 87 -2.38 4.56 1.24
C ILE A 87 -3.36 5.55 1.85
N VAL A 88 -4.21 6.13 1.02
CA VAL A 88 -5.28 7.00 1.48
C VAL A 88 -6.61 6.30 1.24
N LEU A 89 -7.40 6.21 2.31
CA LEU A 89 -8.75 5.66 2.29
C LEU A 89 -9.73 6.80 2.65
N THR A 90 -10.54 7.24 1.70
CA THR A 90 -11.43 8.39 1.86
C THR A 90 -12.88 7.96 1.72
N ASP A 91 -13.75 8.33 2.68
CA ASP A 91 -15.22 8.10 2.55
C ASP A 91 -15.70 8.66 1.20
N ALA A 92 -16.34 7.83 0.38
CA ALA A 92 -16.77 8.21 -0.97
C ALA A 92 -17.78 9.37 -0.98
N ARG A 93 -18.44 9.65 0.16
CA ARG A 93 -19.35 10.79 0.33
C ARG A 93 -18.62 12.11 0.61
N ALA A 94 -17.30 12.10 0.78
CA ALA A 94 -16.52 13.31 1.00
C ALA A 94 -16.38 14.10 -0.30
N VAL A 95 -17.07 15.24 -0.39
CA VAL A 95 -17.12 16.05 -1.62
C VAL A 95 -16.08 17.16 -1.59
N SER A 96 -16.01 17.93 -0.51
CA SER A 96 -15.07 19.06 -0.37
C SER A 96 -13.68 18.59 0.07
N ASP A 97 -12.66 19.40 -0.19
CA ASP A 97 -11.28 19.09 0.26
C ASP A 97 -11.19 19.01 1.79
N ALA A 98 -11.94 19.84 2.51
CA ALA A 98 -12.03 19.78 3.96
C ALA A 98 -12.68 18.47 4.44
N ASP A 99 -13.72 18.00 3.75
CA ASP A 99 -14.36 16.71 4.07
C ASP A 99 -13.42 15.54 3.78
N LYS A 100 -12.73 15.54 2.64
CA LYS A 100 -11.78 14.47 2.27
C LYS A 100 -10.65 14.39 3.29
N LYS A 101 -10.11 15.53 3.71
CA LYS A 101 -9.11 15.61 4.78
C LYS A 101 -9.63 15.08 6.12
N PHE A 102 -10.87 15.39 6.48
CA PHE A 102 -11.45 14.96 7.77
C PHE A 102 -11.88 13.49 7.78
N ARG A 103 -12.31 12.97 6.62
CA ARG A 103 -12.90 11.64 6.43
C ARG A 103 -11.95 10.64 5.75
N SER A 104 -10.67 10.98 5.68
CA SER A 104 -9.64 10.06 5.21
C SER A 104 -8.89 9.42 6.37
N ALA A 105 -8.44 8.20 6.13
CA ALA A 105 -7.38 7.56 6.89
C ALA A 105 -6.15 7.47 5.99
N VAL A 106 -5.01 7.94 6.51
CA VAL A 106 -3.72 7.85 5.81
C VAL A 106 -2.86 6.80 6.51
N VAL A 107 -2.43 5.80 5.76
CA VAL A 107 -1.53 4.73 6.22
C VAL A 107 -0.22 4.85 5.45
N LEU A 108 0.89 4.80 6.18
CA LEU A 108 2.24 4.85 5.63
C LEU A 108 2.92 3.50 5.82
N ILE A 109 3.56 3.02 4.76
CA ILE A 109 4.50 1.89 4.80
C ILE A 109 5.86 2.44 4.43
N ASN A 110 6.83 2.37 5.34
CA ASN A 110 8.19 2.84 5.07
C ASN A 110 9.01 1.77 4.29
N SER A 111 10.23 2.13 3.91
CA SER A 111 11.16 1.25 3.19
C SER A 111 11.54 -0.05 3.91
N SER A 112 11.36 -0.13 5.23
CA SER A 112 11.56 -1.35 6.02
C SER A 112 10.29 -2.19 6.15
N GLY A 113 9.21 -1.85 5.45
CA GLY A 113 7.91 -2.53 5.56
C GLY A 113 7.14 -2.21 6.85
N ARG A 114 7.60 -1.27 7.68
CA ARG A 114 6.89 -0.87 8.90
C ARG A 114 5.67 -0.03 8.54
N VAL A 115 4.53 -0.40 9.11
CA VAL A 115 3.25 0.28 8.90
C VAL A 115 2.99 1.28 10.03
N GLU A 116 2.50 2.46 9.67
CA GLU A 116 2.04 3.50 10.58
C GLU A 116 0.72 4.09 10.10
N VAL A 117 -0.24 4.34 11.00
CA VAL A 117 -1.45 5.10 10.69
C VAL A 117 -1.25 6.54 11.15
N CYS A 118 -1.40 7.50 10.24
CA CYS A 118 -1.29 8.91 10.55
C CYS A 118 -2.42 9.34 11.49
N ARG A 119 -2.07 10.10 12.53
CA ARG A 119 -3.06 10.69 13.44
C ARG A 119 -3.76 11.86 12.73
N LYS A 120 -4.99 12.17 13.13
CA LYS A 120 -5.76 13.30 12.55
C LYS A 120 -5.05 14.66 12.69
N ASN A 121 -4.24 14.84 13.73
CA ASN A 121 -3.47 16.06 13.99
C ASN A 121 -2.01 15.96 13.54
N ASP A 122 -1.65 14.96 12.74
CA ASP A 122 -0.29 14.81 12.24
C ASP A 122 0.05 15.96 11.28
N THR A 123 1.18 16.60 11.53
CA THR A 123 1.62 17.77 10.77
C THR A 123 2.60 17.43 9.65
N ARG A 124 3.10 16.19 9.61
CA ARG A 124 4.03 15.73 8.56
C ARG A 124 3.34 15.82 7.20
N ALA A 125 4.05 16.33 6.20
CA ALA A 125 3.48 16.48 4.85
C ALA A 125 2.98 15.14 4.27
N VAL A 126 3.70 14.05 4.54
CA VAL A 126 3.33 12.68 4.13
C VAL A 126 2.03 12.16 4.76
N CYS A 127 1.57 12.77 5.84
CA CYS A 127 0.32 12.40 6.51
C CYS A 127 -0.87 13.27 6.11
N LYS A 128 -0.68 14.22 5.21
CA LYS A 128 -1.74 15.10 4.73
C LYS A 128 -2.43 14.48 3.51
N HIS A 129 -3.76 14.57 3.50
CA HIS A 129 -4.65 14.34 2.36
C HIS A 129 -5.70 15.44 2.34
#